data_AF-A0A2D3URU9-F1
#
_entry.id   AF-A0A2D3URU9-F1
#
_cell.length_a   1.000
_cell.length_b   1.000
_cell.length_c   1.000
_cell.angle_alpha   90.00
_cell.angle_beta   90.00
_cell.angle_gamma   90.00
#
_symmetry.space_group_name_H-M   'P 1'
#
loop_
_entity.id
_entity.type
_entity.pdbx_description
1 polymer ?
#
loop_
_entity_poly.entity_id
_entity_poly.type
_entity_poly.pdbx_seq_one_letter_code
_entity_poly.pdbx_strand_id
1 'polypeptide(L)'
;MANKPSSKKTKGTSFKSSISEIPAPFAKAPPSLSRFLERLDPKKVHITHIDRTRIDHKKNVFLIPVMLNGVIALLLLWRLYVAVPTYWILFQTLLGYLTPATVDPISTTRKQQIYILLQRTAMFAFDFFLFRFVGPWPITFFAEQPANPCYWRWMLGFQKEEVVVRVSRGWGTEELMMGVKQGQENPFFKTRILPAIEPVFMQKTGYLMMDRSWDLEFELMVDSHFLAFEKAFSLEELDKMVFAFSDGNGWLAWKWEGEDVVEGRRKKVVAFKEKLTSLGKESLFWKWTEIVEEEREADGSFSPERQEKVAMRVQKEFEENGVDFDEVIKSIGGMGEVPVVPSTG
;
A
#
# COMPACT_ATOMS: atom_id res chain seq x y z
N MET A 1 0.44 -52.97 42.81
CA MET A 1 -0.33 -52.50 41.64
C MET A 1 -0.47 -50.99 41.71
N ALA A 2 0.22 -50.24 40.85
CA ALA A 2 -0.13 -48.88 40.41
C ALA A 2 0.92 -48.46 39.36
N ASN A 3 0.53 -48.53 38.08
CA ASN A 3 1.36 -48.24 36.92
C ASN A 3 1.70 -46.74 36.84
N LYS A 4 3.00 -46.42 36.74
CA LYS A 4 3.48 -45.11 36.27
C LYS A 4 3.35 -45.05 34.73
N PRO A 5 2.78 -43.99 34.15
CA PRO A 5 2.69 -43.85 32.70
C PRO A 5 4.05 -43.48 32.09
N SER A 6 4.41 -44.14 30.98
CA SER A 6 5.63 -43.88 30.21
C SER A 6 5.47 -42.63 29.35
N SER A 7 6.39 -41.66 29.49
CA SER A 7 6.43 -40.49 28.62
C SER A 7 6.98 -40.89 27.25
N LYS A 8 6.15 -40.82 26.20
CA LYS A 8 6.62 -40.86 24.80
C LYS A 8 7.52 -39.65 24.54
N LYS A 9 8.81 -39.90 24.30
CA LYS A 9 9.75 -38.91 23.73
C LYS A 9 9.33 -38.63 22.29
N THR A 10 8.69 -37.49 22.06
CA THR A 10 8.46 -36.95 20.72
C THR A 10 9.81 -36.54 20.14
N LYS A 11 10.26 -37.24 19.09
CA LYS A 11 11.44 -36.85 18.30
C LYS A 11 11.13 -35.50 17.65
N GLY A 12 11.77 -34.44 18.15
CA GLY A 12 11.78 -33.14 17.48
C GLY A 12 12.48 -33.30 16.13
N THR A 13 11.73 -33.17 15.05
CA THR A 13 12.27 -32.91 13.72
C THR A 13 12.92 -31.52 13.77
N SER A 14 14.25 -31.48 13.80
CA SER A 14 14.97 -30.21 13.62
C SER A 14 14.71 -29.75 12.18
N PHE A 15 13.95 -28.67 12.03
CA PHE A 15 13.90 -27.94 10.77
C PHE A 15 15.32 -27.45 10.48
N LYS A 16 15.97 -28.07 9.51
CA LYS A 16 17.18 -27.53 8.90
C LYS A 16 16.76 -26.21 8.24
N SER A 17 17.26 -25.09 8.76
CA SER A 17 17.17 -23.78 8.12
C SER A 17 17.98 -23.82 6.83
N SER A 18 17.37 -24.29 5.74
CA SER A 18 17.80 -23.88 4.41
C SER A 18 17.68 -22.36 4.36
N ILE A 19 18.77 -21.67 4.03
CA ILE A 19 18.73 -20.25 3.68
C ILE A 19 17.65 -20.12 2.61
N SER A 20 16.51 -19.55 2.98
CA SER A 20 15.36 -19.42 2.10
C SER A 20 15.77 -18.53 0.93
N GLU A 21 15.68 -19.05 -0.28
CA GLU A 21 15.89 -18.25 -1.48
C GLU A 21 14.92 -17.06 -1.44
N ILE A 22 15.41 -15.85 -1.77
CA ILE A 22 14.58 -14.64 -1.73
C ILE A 22 13.66 -14.69 -2.97
N PRO A 23 12.33 -14.67 -2.80
CA PRO A 23 11.43 -14.79 -3.92
C PRO A 23 11.45 -13.51 -4.78
N ALA A 24 11.61 -13.67 -6.09
CA ALA A 24 11.50 -12.55 -7.04
C ALA A 24 10.09 -11.89 -6.92
N PRO A 25 9.99 -10.55 -7.04
CA PRO A 25 11.01 -9.57 -7.40
C PRO A 25 11.67 -8.91 -6.19
N PHE A 26 11.54 -9.50 -5.00
CA PHE A 26 12.05 -8.92 -3.78
C PHE A 26 13.57 -9.08 -3.67
N ALA A 27 14.20 -8.11 -3.00
CA ALA A 27 15.59 -8.13 -2.57
C ALA A 27 15.67 -7.85 -1.07
N LYS A 28 16.85 -7.98 -0.45
CA LYS A 28 17.03 -7.55 0.94
C LYS A 28 16.80 -6.04 1.05
N ALA A 29 16.08 -5.62 2.08
CA ALA A 29 15.80 -4.21 2.27
C ALA A 29 17.10 -3.41 2.53
N PRO A 30 17.22 -2.18 1.99
CA PRO A 30 18.38 -1.33 2.20
C PRO A 30 18.64 -1.07 3.70
N PRO A 31 19.90 -1.16 4.18
CA PRO A 31 20.22 -0.91 5.59
C PRO A 31 19.90 0.51 6.07
N SER A 32 19.89 1.50 5.17
CA SER A 32 19.52 2.89 5.47
C SER A 32 18.10 3.02 6.01
N LEU A 33 17.19 2.13 5.60
CA LEU A 33 15.80 2.12 6.02
C LEU A 33 15.55 1.35 7.32
N SER A 34 16.59 0.79 7.96
CA SER A 34 16.47 -0.04 9.18
C SER A 34 15.54 0.56 10.24
N ARG A 35 15.71 1.85 10.61
CA ARG A 35 14.88 2.54 11.61
C ARG A 35 13.40 2.62 11.21
N PHE A 36 13.10 2.74 9.93
CA PHE A 36 11.74 2.74 9.42
C PHE A 36 11.16 1.32 9.45
N LEU A 37 11.94 0.33 9.01
CA LEU A 37 11.54 -1.07 8.95
C LEU A 37 11.25 -1.67 10.34
N GLU A 38 11.94 -1.22 11.39
CA GLU A 38 11.68 -1.63 12.79
C GLU A 38 10.27 -1.25 13.27
N ARG A 39 9.63 -0.25 12.65
CA ARG A 39 8.28 0.21 13.00
C ARG A 39 7.18 -0.49 12.22
N LEU A 40 7.51 -1.16 11.11
CA LEU A 40 6.53 -1.87 10.29
C LEU A 40 6.06 -3.14 11.01
N ASP A 41 4.77 -3.50 10.88
CA ASP A 41 4.27 -4.79 11.34
C ASP A 41 4.77 -5.91 10.39
N PRO A 42 5.56 -6.90 10.87
CA PRO A 42 6.07 -8.00 10.05
C PRO A 42 4.97 -8.88 9.44
N LYS A 43 3.78 -8.93 10.06
CA LYS A 43 2.66 -9.74 9.57
C LYS A 43 1.98 -9.11 8.36
N LYS A 44 2.30 -7.86 8.04
CA LYS A 44 1.65 -7.07 7.01
C LYS A 44 2.59 -6.79 5.85
N VAL A 45 1.99 -6.63 4.69
CA VAL A 45 2.68 -6.13 3.49
C VAL A 45 2.46 -4.63 3.44
N HIS A 46 3.53 -3.88 3.19
CA HIS A 46 3.52 -2.43 3.16
C HIS A 46 3.88 -1.91 1.78
N ILE A 47 3.23 -0.83 1.36
CA ILE A 47 3.56 -0.14 0.10
C ILE A 47 3.79 1.33 0.42
N THR A 48 4.93 1.85 -0.02
CA THR A 48 5.31 3.25 0.17
C THR A 48 5.56 3.95 -1.16
N HIS A 49 5.12 5.21 -1.25
CA HIS A 49 5.41 6.08 -2.39
C HIS A 49 5.28 7.54 -1.99
N ILE A 50 5.78 8.44 -2.83
CA ILE A 50 5.63 9.88 -2.65
C ILE A 50 4.44 10.39 -3.45
N ASP A 51 3.45 10.94 -2.75
CA ASP A 51 2.33 11.67 -3.32
C ASP A 51 2.74 13.12 -3.62
N ARG A 52 2.88 13.40 -4.92
CA ARG A 52 3.26 14.71 -5.49
C ARG A 52 2.06 15.51 -6.01
N THR A 53 0.84 15.13 -5.66
CA THR A 53 -0.37 15.85 -6.08
C THR A 53 -0.40 17.27 -5.52
N ARG A 54 -1.14 18.15 -6.20
CA ARG A 54 -1.25 19.56 -5.79
C ARG A 54 -1.87 19.69 -4.40
N ILE A 55 -1.31 20.56 -3.57
CA ILE A 55 -1.78 20.83 -2.19
C ILE A 55 -3.28 21.17 -2.16
N ASP A 56 -3.77 22.00 -3.09
CA ASP A 56 -5.19 22.38 -3.15
C ASP A 56 -6.09 21.15 -3.39
N HIS A 57 -5.63 20.22 -4.22
CA HIS A 57 -6.36 18.98 -4.48
C HIS A 57 -6.40 18.11 -3.22
N LYS A 58 -5.27 17.96 -2.51
CA LYS A 58 -5.20 17.23 -1.23
C LYS A 58 -6.16 17.82 -0.18
N LYS A 59 -6.22 19.16 -0.07
CA LYS A 59 -7.14 19.86 0.83
C LYS A 59 -8.60 19.58 0.49
N ASN A 60 -8.98 19.68 -0.78
CA ASN A 60 -10.35 19.45 -1.22
C ASN A 60 -10.79 18.01 -0.98
N VAL A 61 -9.91 17.04 -1.27
CA VAL A 61 -10.16 15.62 -1.00
C VAL A 61 -10.35 15.37 0.49
N PHE A 62 -9.50 15.96 1.34
CA PHE A 62 -9.58 15.78 2.79
C PHE A 62 -10.76 16.52 3.43
N LEU A 63 -11.25 17.61 2.84
CA LEU A 63 -12.38 18.36 3.38
C LEU A 63 -13.68 17.55 3.37
N ILE A 64 -13.90 16.73 2.34
CA ILE A 64 -15.09 15.89 2.19
C ILE A 64 -15.31 14.96 3.40
N PRO A 65 -14.36 14.10 3.79
CA PRO A 65 -14.51 13.22 4.95
C PRO A 65 -14.53 13.99 6.27
N VAL A 66 -13.84 15.14 6.40
CA VAL A 66 -13.94 15.99 7.59
C VAL A 66 -15.37 16.48 7.79
N MET A 67 -15.99 17.04 6.75
CA MET A 67 -17.36 17.53 6.80
C MET A 67 -18.34 16.39 7.06
N LEU A 68 -18.21 15.27 6.34
CA LEU A 68 -19.09 14.11 6.51
C LEU A 68 -19.02 13.55 7.94
N ASN A 69 -17.82 13.26 8.46
CA ASN A 69 -17.66 12.73 9.81
C ASN A 69 -18.04 13.76 10.87
N GLY A 70 -17.81 15.05 10.62
CA GLY A 70 -18.25 16.13 11.50
C GLY A 70 -19.77 16.19 11.62
N VAL A 71 -20.51 16.13 10.50
CA VAL A 71 -21.97 16.08 10.49
C VAL A 71 -22.48 14.84 11.22
N ILE A 72 -21.91 13.66 10.93
CA ILE A 72 -22.30 12.41 11.61
C ILE A 72 -22.05 12.51 13.11
N ALA A 73 -20.89 13.01 13.54
CA ALA A 73 -20.56 13.20 14.95
C ALA A 73 -21.57 14.14 15.64
N LEU A 74 -21.91 15.28 15.01
CA LEU A 74 -22.90 16.21 15.54
C LEU A 74 -24.29 15.58 15.68
N LEU A 75 -24.73 14.79 14.68
CA LEU A 75 -26.01 14.07 14.74
C LEU A 75 -26.02 13.01 15.84
N LEU A 76 -24.91 12.28 16.04
CA LEU A 76 -24.77 11.29 17.11
C LEU A 76 -24.77 11.95 18.49
N LEU A 77 -24.06 13.07 18.66
CA LEU A 77 -24.04 13.84 19.90
C LEU A 77 -25.42 14.43 20.20
N TRP A 78 -26.11 14.97 19.19
CA TRP A 78 -27.49 15.44 19.34
C TRP A 78 -28.43 14.29 19.73
N ARG A 79 -28.32 13.14 19.07
CA ARG A 79 -29.11 11.95 19.42
C ARG A 79 -28.83 11.50 20.85
N LEU A 80 -27.56 11.47 21.26
CA LEU A 80 -27.18 11.13 22.64
C LEU A 80 -27.79 12.12 23.64
N TYR A 81 -27.68 13.43 23.37
CA TYR A 81 -28.25 14.48 24.22
C TYR A 81 -29.77 14.32 24.42
N VAL A 82 -30.51 13.99 23.36
CA VAL A 82 -31.97 13.77 23.44
C VAL A 82 -32.31 12.41 24.09
N ALA A 83 -31.53 11.37 23.82
CA ALA A 83 -31.79 10.02 24.31
C ALA A 83 -31.48 9.88 25.80
N VAL A 84 -30.36 10.45 26.28
CA VAL A 84 -29.87 10.26 27.66
C VAL A 84 -30.94 10.52 28.73
N PRO A 85 -31.70 11.62 28.71
CA PRO A 85 -32.78 11.85 29.69
C PRO A 85 -33.85 10.75 29.66
N THR A 86 -34.23 10.26 28.47
CA THR A 86 -35.23 9.20 28.30
C THR A 86 -34.72 7.88 28.89
N TYR A 87 -33.46 7.54 28.62
CA TYR A 87 -32.82 6.36 29.18
C TYR A 87 -32.68 6.44 30.70
N TRP A 88 -32.38 7.64 31.22
CA TRP A 88 -32.32 7.88 32.66
C TRP A 88 -33.68 7.66 33.34
N ILE A 89 -34.77 8.16 32.76
CA ILE A 89 -36.13 7.93 33.26
C ILE A 89 -36.48 6.43 33.23
N LEU A 90 -36.15 5.73 32.15
CA LEU A 90 -36.39 4.29 32.03
C LEU A 90 -35.57 3.49 33.06
N PHE A 91 -34.33 3.91 33.32
CA PHE A 91 -33.48 3.32 34.35
C PHE A 91 -34.04 3.55 35.76
N GLN A 92 -34.52 4.76 36.08
CA GLN A 92 -35.21 5.05 37.33
C GLN A 92 -36.49 4.21 37.48
N THR A 93 -37.24 4.02 36.40
CA THR A 93 -38.43 3.15 36.38
C THR A 93 -38.06 1.70 36.68
N LEU A 94 -36.95 1.21 36.13
CA LEU A 94 -36.44 -0.13 36.40
C LEU A 94 -36.04 -0.32 37.87
N LEU A 95 -35.52 0.73 38.51
CA LEU A 95 -35.19 0.75 39.94
C LEU A 95 -36.43 0.90 40.85
N GLY A 96 -37.63 0.97 40.29
CA GLY A 96 -38.89 1.04 41.04
C GLY A 96 -39.35 2.45 41.41
N TYR A 97 -38.71 3.50 40.91
CA TYR A 97 -39.21 4.86 41.08
C TYR A 97 -40.42 5.11 40.18
N LEU A 98 -41.40 5.86 40.70
CA LEU A 98 -42.54 6.35 39.92
C LEU A 98 -42.05 7.45 38.99
N THR A 99 -42.13 7.20 37.68
CA THR A 99 -41.74 8.17 36.66
C THR A 99 -42.83 8.27 35.58
N PRO A 100 -42.75 9.26 34.66
CA PRO A 100 -43.65 9.32 33.51
C PRO A 100 -43.61 8.07 32.61
N ALA A 101 -42.58 7.22 32.73
CA ALA A 101 -42.45 5.98 31.97
C ALA A 101 -42.94 4.73 32.74
N THR A 102 -43.43 4.86 33.97
CA THR A 102 -44.01 3.73 34.71
C THR A 102 -45.33 3.30 34.06
N VAL A 103 -45.47 2.01 33.78
CA VAL A 103 -46.70 1.43 33.20
C VAL A 103 -47.49 0.77 34.31
N ASP A 104 -48.71 1.24 34.58
CA ASP A 104 -49.63 0.60 35.52
C ASP A 104 -50.35 -0.58 34.85
N PRO A 105 -50.12 -1.84 35.29
CA PRO A 105 -50.72 -3.01 34.67
C PRO A 105 -52.24 -3.10 34.85
N ILE A 106 -52.80 -2.38 35.82
CA ILE A 106 -54.23 -2.44 36.17
C ILE A 106 -55.04 -1.51 35.27
N SER A 107 -54.53 -0.31 34.99
CA SER A 107 -55.21 0.69 34.14
C SER A 107 -54.90 0.56 32.65
N THR A 108 -53.85 -0.18 32.26
CA THR A 108 -53.46 -0.34 30.84
C THR A 108 -53.93 -1.65 30.23
N THR A 109 -54.41 -1.61 28.99
CA THR A 109 -54.79 -2.84 28.26
C THR A 109 -53.57 -3.59 27.73
N ARG A 110 -53.68 -4.92 27.55
CA ARG A 110 -52.59 -5.74 26.98
C ARG A 110 -52.05 -5.23 25.64
N LYS A 111 -52.91 -4.69 24.78
CA LYS A 111 -52.48 -4.09 23.51
C LYS A 111 -51.59 -2.87 23.72
N GLN A 112 -51.92 -2.00 24.68
CA GLN A 112 -51.12 -0.84 25.04
C GLN A 112 -49.79 -1.25 25.65
N GLN A 113 -49.78 -2.26 26.52
CA GLN A 113 -48.56 -2.80 27.12
C GLN A 113 -47.60 -3.36 26.05
N ILE A 114 -48.12 -4.14 25.10
CA ILE A 114 -47.33 -4.66 23.97
C ILE A 114 -46.80 -3.52 23.11
N TYR A 115 -47.63 -2.51 22.81
CA TYR A 115 -47.20 -1.35 22.02
C TYR A 115 -46.08 -0.57 22.70
N ILE A 116 -46.21 -0.28 24.00
CA ILE A 116 -45.17 0.40 24.79
C ILE A 116 -43.88 -0.41 24.80
N LEU A 117 -43.99 -1.74 25.00
CA LEU A 117 -42.84 -2.65 24.97
C LEU A 117 -42.13 -2.60 23.62
N LEU A 118 -42.89 -2.73 22.52
CA LEU A 118 -42.34 -2.70 21.17
C LEU A 118 -41.69 -1.35 20.85
N GLN A 119 -42.32 -0.24 21.22
CA GLN A 119 -41.77 1.10 20.99
C GLN A 119 -40.44 1.30 21.74
N ARG A 120 -40.36 0.87 23.01
CA ARG A 120 -39.11 0.95 23.80
C ARG A 120 -38.03 0.06 23.22
N THR A 121 -38.37 -1.19 22.89
CA THR A 121 -37.43 -2.13 22.26
C THR A 121 -36.93 -1.62 20.92
N ALA A 122 -37.80 -1.05 20.08
CA ALA A 122 -37.42 -0.46 18.80
C ALA A 122 -36.48 0.75 18.98
N MET A 123 -36.76 1.62 19.96
CA MET A 123 -35.87 2.73 20.30
C MET A 123 -34.49 2.22 20.74
N PHE A 124 -34.45 1.26 21.68
CA PHE A 124 -33.19 0.66 22.15
C PHE A 124 -32.41 0.00 21.02
N ALA A 125 -33.08 -0.75 20.15
CA ALA A 125 -32.45 -1.41 19.01
C ALA A 125 -31.90 -0.39 18.00
N PHE A 126 -32.67 0.67 17.70
CA PHE A 126 -32.23 1.74 16.80
C PHE A 126 -30.96 2.41 17.33
N ASP A 127 -30.96 2.84 18.60
CA ASP A 127 -29.81 3.50 19.20
C ASP A 127 -28.61 2.55 19.29
N PHE A 128 -28.84 1.28 19.63
CA PHE A 128 -27.78 0.27 19.63
C PHE A 128 -27.14 0.15 18.24
N PHE A 129 -27.93 -0.04 17.18
CA PHE A 129 -27.39 -0.17 15.83
C PHE A 129 -26.71 1.11 15.34
N LEU A 130 -27.29 2.27 15.66
CA LEU A 130 -26.73 3.57 15.31
C LEU A 130 -25.33 3.74 15.93
N PHE A 131 -25.19 3.58 17.24
CA PHE A 131 -23.88 3.76 17.90
C PHE A 131 -22.92 2.59 17.63
N ARG A 132 -23.41 1.38 17.37
CA ARG A 132 -22.56 0.20 17.11
C ARG A 132 -21.94 0.21 15.70
N PHE A 133 -22.67 0.69 14.70
CA PHE A 133 -22.24 0.64 13.29
C PHE A 133 -21.84 1.99 12.72
N VAL A 134 -22.54 3.08 13.08
CA VAL A 134 -22.23 4.43 12.61
C VAL A 134 -21.29 5.16 13.57
N GLY A 135 -21.43 4.92 14.88
CA GLY A 135 -20.59 5.50 15.92
C GLY A 135 -19.08 5.36 15.70
N PRO A 136 -18.55 4.20 15.24
CA PRO A 136 -17.12 4.06 15.00
C PRO A 136 -16.56 5.03 13.97
N TRP A 137 -17.32 5.44 12.94
CA TRP A 137 -16.75 6.22 11.82
C TRP A 137 -16.15 7.57 12.23
N PRO A 138 -16.85 8.46 12.96
CA PRO A 138 -16.23 9.68 13.44
C PRO A 138 -15.14 9.42 14.48
N ILE A 139 -15.28 8.37 15.31
CA ILE A 139 -14.25 8.01 16.30
C ILE A 139 -12.96 7.61 15.58
N THR A 140 -13.05 6.74 14.56
CA THR A 140 -11.89 6.29 13.78
C THR A 140 -11.25 7.47 13.03
N PHE A 141 -12.08 8.39 12.52
CA PHE A 141 -11.59 9.55 11.78
C PHE A 141 -10.91 10.61 12.66
N PHE A 142 -11.45 10.92 13.85
CA PHE A 142 -10.97 12.02 14.69
C PHE A 142 -10.10 11.58 15.87
N ALA A 143 -10.26 10.35 16.37
CA ALA A 143 -9.76 9.94 17.68
C ALA A 143 -9.15 8.54 17.73
N GLU A 144 -9.01 7.85 16.59
CA GLU A 144 -8.34 6.54 16.56
C GLU A 144 -6.91 6.63 17.06
N GLN A 145 -6.50 5.56 17.73
CA GLN A 145 -5.15 5.33 18.21
C GLN A 145 -4.53 4.18 17.40
N PRO A 146 -3.22 4.21 17.11
CA PRO A 146 -2.24 5.19 17.58
C PRO A 146 -2.28 6.54 16.84
N ALA A 147 -2.77 6.55 15.61
CA ALA A 147 -2.94 7.75 14.81
C ALA A 147 -4.23 7.69 13.99
N ASN A 148 -4.69 8.86 13.56
CA ASN A 148 -5.90 9.03 12.77
C ASN A 148 -5.70 10.08 11.66
N PRO A 149 -6.61 10.17 10.67
CA PRO A 149 -6.51 11.13 9.57
C PRO A 149 -6.32 12.58 10.04
N CYS A 150 -7.00 12.99 11.11
CA CYS A 150 -6.87 14.34 11.65
C CYS A 150 -5.52 14.57 12.33
N TYR A 151 -5.01 13.59 13.08
CA TYR A 151 -3.69 13.65 13.69
C TYR A 151 -2.60 13.80 12.62
N TRP A 152 -2.67 13.03 11.53
CA TRP A 152 -1.75 13.16 10.40
C TRP A 152 -1.70 14.60 9.86
N ARG A 153 -2.87 15.21 9.63
CA ARG A 153 -2.95 16.58 9.13
C ARG A 153 -2.59 17.63 10.17
N TRP A 154 -2.79 17.36 11.45
CA TRP A 154 -2.35 18.26 12.52
C TRP A 154 -0.84 18.29 12.66
N MET A 155 -0.17 17.14 12.53
CA MET A 155 1.28 17.02 12.68
C MET A 155 2.05 17.47 11.45
N LEU A 156 1.64 17.04 10.25
CA LEU A 156 2.36 17.32 9.01
C LEU A 156 1.75 18.45 8.17
N GLY A 157 0.46 18.75 8.33
CA GLY A 157 -0.24 19.64 7.40
C GLY A 157 -0.41 19.02 6.01
N PHE A 158 -0.35 19.87 4.99
CA PHE A 158 -0.38 19.46 3.58
C PHE A 158 0.95 19.83 2.91
N GLN A 159 1.71 18.82 2.51
CA GLN A 159 3.04 18.95 1.91
C GLN A 159 2.99 18.75 0.39
N LYS A 160 3.98 19.31 -0.31
CA LYS A 160 4.14 19.10 -1.75
C LYS A 160 4.48 17.64 -2.05
N GLU A 161 5.38 17.06 -1.28
CA GLU A 161 5.77 15.67 -1.33
C GLU A 161 5.35 15.02 0.00
N GLU A 162 4.43 14.07 -0.08
CA GLU A 162 3.94 13.34 1.10
C GLU A 162 4.25 11.86 0.95
N VAL A 163 5.01 11.29 1.88
CA VAL A 163 5.12 9.82 2.01
C VAL A 163 3.76 9.24 2.35
N VAL A 164 3.30 8.33 1.51
CA VAL A 164 2.08 7.55 1.72
C VAL A 164 2.48 6.11 2.03
N VAL A 165 2.11 5.65 3.22
CA VAL A 165 2.34 4.28 3.69
C VAL A 165 1.00 3.56 3.67
N ARG A 166 0.89 2.53 2.84
CA ARG A 166 -0.27 1.65 2.74
C ARG A 166 0.03 0.31 3.37
N VAL A 167 -0.93 -0.23 4.11
CA VAL A 167 -0.82 -1.51 4.83
C VAL A 167 -1.87 -2.50 4.36
N SER A 168 -1.53 -3.79 4.31
CA SER A 168 -2.44 -4.84 3.86
C SER A 168 -3.62 -5.06 4.83
N ARG A 169 -4.84 -5.08 4.28
CA ARG A 169 -6.10 -5.22 5.02
C ARG A 169 -6.75 -6.58 4.78
N GLY A 170 -6.87 -7.39 5.84
CA GLY A 170 -7.49 -8.73 5.76
C GLY A 170 -6.65 -9.80 5.05
N TRP A 171 -5.37 -9.50 4.78
CA TRP A 171 -4.33 -10.41 4.30
C TRP A 171 -2.97 -9.87 4.74
N GLY A 172 -1.90 -10.66 4.60
CA GLY A 172 -0.58 -10.28 5.06
C GLY A 172 0.57 -11.00 4.39
N THR A 173 1.70 -10.94 5.08
CA THR A 173 2.97 -11.50 4.65
C THR A 173 2.92 -13.01 4.51
N GLU A 174 2.18 -13.66 5.40
CA GLU A 174 1.99 -15.11 5.42
C GLU A 174 1.45 -15.62 4.07
N GLU A 175 0.39 -14.98 3.56
CA GLU A 175 -0.24 -15.37 2.30
C GLU A 175 0.59 -15.04 1.06
N LEU A 176 1.50 -14.06 1.16
CA LEU A 176 2.36 -13.63 0.06
C LEU A 176 3.66 -14.45 -0.03
N MET A 177 4.25 -14.76 1.13
CA MET A 177 5.61 -15.28 1.24
C MET A 177 5.66 -16.77 1.62
N MET A 178 4.57 -17.34 2.14
CA MET A 178 4.52 -18.77 2.45
C MET A 178 3.79 -19.56 1.35
N GLY A 179 4.30 -20.76 1.08
CA GLY A 179 3.73 -21.69 0.11
C GLY A 179 4.63 -21.99 -1.09
N VAL A 180 4.07 -22.71 -2.07
CA VAL A 180 4.80 -23.19 -3.27
C VAL A 180 5.08 -22.07 -4.28
N LYS A 181 4.17 -21.08 -4.37
CA LYS A 181 4.31 -19.91 -5.24
C LYS A 181 4.48 -18.67 -4.37
N GLN A 182 5.67 -18.08 -4.41
CA GLN A 182 6.04 -16.93 -3.60
C GLN A 182 6.29 -15.72 -4.50
N GLY A 183 6.23 -14.52 -3.91
CA GLY A 183 6.52 -13.28 -4.63
C GLY A 183 5.66 -13.09 -5.88
N GLN A 184 6.26 -12.80 -7.03
CA GLN A 184 5.55 -12.51 -8.29
C GLN A 184 4.63 -13.63 -8.79
N GLU A 185 4.93 -14.88 -8.44
CA GLU A 185 4.13 -16.03 -8.86
C GLU A 185 2.88 -16.21 -8.00
N ASN A 186 2.82 -15.52 -6.85
CA ASN A 186 1.72 -15.61 -5.91
C ASN A 186 0.46 -14.89 -6.43
N PRO A 187 -0.74 -15.48 -6.30
CA PRO A 187 -2.00 -14.83 -6.69
C PRO A 187 -2.25 -13.49 -5.99
N PHE A 188 -1.87 -13.33 -4.72
CA PHE A 188 -2.02 -12.07 -3.97
C PHE A 188 -1.13 -10.98 -4.56
N PHE A 189 0.07 -11.32 -5.04
CA PHE A 189 0.92 -10.36 -5.74
C PHE A 189 0.21 -9.80 -6.98
N LYS A 190 -0.32 -10.69 -7.83
CA LYS A 190 -1.00 -10.30 -9.08
C LYS A 190 -2.32 -9.58 -8.87
N THR A 191 -3.06 -9.92 -7.82
CA THR A 191 -4.43 -9.42 -7.60
C THR A 191 -4.52 -8.26 -6.60
N ARG A 192 -3.52 -8.08 -5.73
CA ARG A 192 -3.53 -7.06 -4.67
C ARG A 192 -2.38 -6.06 -4.79
N ILE A 193 -1.18 -6.52 -5.14
CA ILE A 193 -0.01 -5.63 -5.24
C ILE A 193 0.03 -4.93 -6.59
N LEU A 194 -0.02 -5.68 -7.70
CA LEU A 194 0.07 -5.09 -9.05
C LEU A 194 -1.00 -4.00 -9.32
N PRO A 195 -2.29 -4.21 -8.98
CA PRO A 195 -3.29 -3.16 -9.19
C PRO A 195 -3.07 -1.94 -8.28
N ALA A 196 -2.48 -2.13 -7.10
CA ALA A 196 -2.24 -1.05 -6.15
C ALA A 196 -1.07 -0.14 -6.55
N ILE A 197 -0.16 -0.63 -7.41
CA ILE A 197 0.98 0.12 -7.95
C ILE A 197 0.76 0.57 -9.40
N GLU A 198 -0.42 0.31 -9.96
CA GLU A 198 -0.76 0.68 -11.33
C GLU A 198 -0.67 2.21 -11.53
N PRO A 199 -0.02 2.71 -12.58
CA PRO A 199 0.23 4.14 -12.77
C PRO A 199 -1.03 5.01 -12.72
N VAL A 200 -2.13 4.57 -13.33
CA VAL A 200 -3.43 5.27 -13.25
C VAL A 200 -3.92 5.35 -11.81
N PHE A 201 -3.74 4.29 -11.03
CA PHE A 201 -4.09 4.30 -9.60
C PHE A 201 -3.17 5.23 -8.80
N MET A 202 -1.87 5.25 -9.12
CA MET A 202 -0.86 6.08 -8.47
C MET A 202 -1.03 7.59 -8.69
N GLN A 203 -1.88 8.02 -9.63
CA GLN A 203 -2.24 9.43 -9.82
C GLN A 203 -3.17 9.98 -8.74
N LYS A 204 -3.81 9.11 -7.95
CA LYS A 204 -4.69 9.51 -6.85
C LYS A 204 -3.88 10.08 -5.69
N THR A 205 -4.51 10.92 -4.88
CA THR A 205 -3.90 11.32 -3.59
C THR A 205 -3.89 10.12 -2.64
N GLY A 206 -2.95 10.05 -1.70
CA GLY A 206 -2.84 8.94 -0.75
C GLY A 206 -4.16 8.59 -0.05
N TYR A 207 -4.93 9.60 0.38
CA TYR A 207 -6.21 9.40 1.07
C TYR A 207 -7.27 8.63 0.23
N LEU A 208 -7.23 8.73 -1.09
CA LEU A 208 -8.15 8.04 -2.00
C LEU A 208 -7.70 6.62 -2.36
N MET A 209 -6.57 6.16 -1.81
CA MET A 209 -6.00 4.84 -2.09
C MET A 209 -6.42 3.76 -1.09
N MET A 210 -7.22 4.10 -0.08
CA MET A 210 -7.82 3.13 0.84
C MET A 210 -8.90 2.32 0.11
N ASP A 211 -8.87 1.00 0.25
CA ASP A 211 -9.85 0.10 -0.35
C ASP A 211 -10.10 -1.16 0.50
N ARG A 212 -10.59 -2.24 -0.12
CA ARG A 212 -10.86 -3.51 0.56
C ARG A 212 -9.59 -4.28 0.95
N SER A 213 -8.47 -3.99 0.29
CA SER A 213 -7.19 -4.70 0.39
C SER A 213 -6.11 -3.87 1.07
N TRP A 214 -6.26 -2.55 1.06
CA TRP A 214 -5.27 -1.59 1.52
C TRP A 214 -5.89 -0.56 2.43
N ASP A 215 -5.21 -0.30 3.54
CA ASP A 215 -5.50 0.82 4.44
C ASP A 215 -4.30 1.77 4.49
N LEU A 216 -4.47 2.93 5.12
CA LEU A 216 -3.37 3.87 5.37
C LEU A 216 -2.87 3.76 6.80
N GLU A 217 -1.55 3.77 6.95
CA GLU A 217 -0.91 3.76 8.27
C GLU A 217 -0.48 5.19 8.63
N PHE A 218 -1.39 5.95 9.27
CA PHE A 218 -1.20 7.38 9.55
C PHE A 218 -0.01 7.66 10.48
N GLU A 219 0.26 6.77 11.43
CA GLU A 219 1.41 6.89 12.33
C GLU A 219 2.70 6.84 11.50
N LEU A 220 2.90 5.76 10.75
CA LEU A 220 4.09 5.58 9.92
C LEU A 220 4.27 6.70 8.90
N MET A 221 3.18 7.24 8.34
CA MET A 221 3.27 8.41 7.45
C MET A 221 3.85 9.64 8.16
N VAL A 222 3.45 9.92 9.39
CA VAL A 222 4.01 11.02 10.21
C VAL A 222 5.48 10.74 10.52
N ASP A 223 5.77 9.52 10.93
CA ASP A 223 7.12 9.12 11.35
C ASP A 223 8.13 9.05 10.22
N SER A 224 7.72 8.62 9.02
CA SER A 224 8.59 8.67 7.84
C SER A 224 9.09 10.08 7.55
N HIS A 225 8.21 11.09 7.71
CA HIS A 225 8.63 12.48 7.53
C HIS A 225 9.51 12.98 8.66
N PHE A 226 9.25 12.55 9.89
CA PHE A 226 10.10 12.89 11.03
C PHE A 226 11.50 12.29 10.88
N LEU A 227 11.61 11.01 10.51
CA LEU A 227 12.89 10.35 10.24
C LEU A 227 13.65 10.97 9.06
N ALA A 228 12.93 11.39 8.02
CA ALA A 228 13.54 12.13 6.91
C ALA A 228 14.02 13.52 7.32
N PHE A 229 13.28 14.22 8.19
CA PHE A 229 13.70 15.50 8.77
C PHE A 229 14.95 15.35 9.64
N GLU A 230 15.06 14.25 10.39
CA GLU A 230 16.26 13.87 11.16
C GLU A 230 17.41 13.39 10.27
N LYS A 231 17.24 13.36 8.94
CA LYS A 231 18.23 12.88 7.96
C LYS A 231 18.62 11.42 8.17
N ALA A 232 17.73 10.59 8.71
CA ALA A 232 17.95 9.15 8.79
C ALA A 232 17.98 8.51 7.39
N PHE A 233 17.16 9.01 6.47
CA PHE A 233 17.12 8.65 5.05
C PHE A 233 16.49 9.79 4.23
N SER A 234 16.63 9.75 2.91
CA SER A 234 15.94 10.66 1.99
C SER A 234 14.53 10.17 1.65
N LEU A 235 13.56 11.07 1.47
CA LEU A 235 12.18 10.68 1.11
C LEU A 235 12.13 9.80 -0.14
N GLU A 236 13.04 10.02 -1.10
CA GLU A 236 13.16 9.28 -2.34
C GLU A 236 13.52 7.79 -2.14
N GLU A 237 14.14 7.43 -1.02
CA GLU A 237 14.41 6.03 -0.66
C GLU A 237 13.12 5.25 -0.34
N LEU A 238 12.05 5.94 0.06
CA LEU A 238 10.72 5.37 0.25
C LEU A 238 9.83 5.51 -1.00
N ASP A 239 10.33 6.09 -2.09
CA ASP A 239 9.52 6.23 -3.29
C ASP A 239 9.43 4.89 -4.03
N LYS A 240 8.20 4.43 -4.25
CA LYS A 240 7.85 3.24 -5.00
C LYS A 240 8.46 1.95 -4.44
N MET A 241 8.27 1.68 -3.15
CA MET A 241 8.79 0.50 -2.46
C MET A 241 7.70 -0.39 -1.85
N VAL A 242 7.72 -1.70 -2.14
CA VAL A 242 6.91 -2.71 -1.46
C VAL A 242 7.76 -3.43 -0.43
N PHE A 243 7.29 -3.54 0.81
CA PHE A 243 7.97 -4.25 1.89
C PHE A 243 7.17 -5.48 2.32
N ALA A 244 7.86 -6.59 2.52
CA ALA A 244 7.33 -7.81 3.08
C ALA A 244 8.38 -8.44 4.00
N PHE A 245 7.93 -9.04 5.09
CA PHE A 245 8.85 -9.76 5.97
C PHE A 245 9.01 -11.21 5.49
N SER A 246 10.14 -11.86 5.77
CA SER A 246 10.30 -13.29 5.51
C SER A 246 11.06 -13.92 6.65
N ASP A 247 10.51 -15.01 7.18
CA ASP A 247 11.17 -15.81 8.20
C ASP A 247 12.51 -16.34 7.66
N GLY A 248 13.60 -15.97 8.32
CA GLY A 248 14.97 -16.32 7.93
C GLY A 248 15.71 -15.28 7.09
N ASN A 249 15.02 -14.44 6.32
CA ASN A 249 15.64 -13.40 5.48
C ASN A 249 15.48 -11.97 6.05
N GLY A 250 14.54 -11.77 6.97
CA GLY A 250 14.21 -10.46 7.54
C GLY A 250 13.34 -9.64 6.60
N TRP A 251 13.53 -8.32 6.64
CA TRP A 251 12.81 -7.39 5.76
C TRP A 251 13.28 -7.49 4.32
N LEU A 252 12.33 -7.75 3.44
CA LEU A 252 12.50 -7.76 2.00
C LEU A 252 11.81 -6.54 1.41
N ALA A 253 12.43 -6.00 0.37
CA ALA A 253 11.97 -4.80 -0.31
C ALA A 253 11.99 -5.01 -1.82
N TRP A 254 10.99 -4.48 -2.50
CA TRP A 254 10.92 -4.42 -3.95
C TRP A 254 10.65 -2.99 -4.38
N LYS A 255 11.62 -2.38 -5.08
CA LYS A 255 11.44 -1.10 -5.73
C LYS A 255 10.74 -1.32 -7.07
N TRP A 256 9.53 -0.80 -7.24
CA TRP A 256 8.84 -0.90 -8.52
C TRP A 256 9.12 0.35 -9.36
N GLU A 257 9.40 0.12 -10.63
CA GLU A 257 9.53 1.20 -11.59
C GLU A 257 8.13 1.49 -12.15
N GLY A 258 7.63 2.71 -11.94
CA GLY A 258 6.39 3.16 -12.58
C GLY A 258 6.56 3.31 -14.10
N GLU A 259 5.44 3.37 -14.83
CA GLU A 259 5.38 3.57 -16.29
C GLU A 259 6.28 4.70 -16.82
N ASP A 260 6.65 5.72 -16.04
CA ASP A 260 7.55 6.78 -16.51
C ASP A 260 8.89 6.26 -17.09
N VAL A 261 9.40 5.14 -16.56
CA VAL A 261 10.62 4.53 -17.09
C VAL A 261 10.31 3.67 -18.32
N VAL A 262 9.19 2.94 -18.35
CA VAL A 262 8.80 2.08 -19.50
C VAL A 262 8.29 2.90 -20.68
N GLU A 263 7.43 3.88 -20.44
CA GLU A 263 6.96 4.85 -21.42
C GLU A 263 8.06 5.84 -21.81
N GLY A 264 8.94 6.23 -20.88
CA GLY A 264 10.17 6.94 -21.20
C GLY A 264 11.12 6.12 -22.08
N ARG A 265 11.33 4.84 -21.77
CA ARG A 265 12.08 3.88 -22.60
C ARG A 265 11.40 3.71 -23.96
N ARG A 266 10.08 3.55 -24.02
CA ARG A 266 9.31 3.44 -25.27
C ARG A 266 9.42 4.71 -26.12
N LYS A 267 9.27 5.89 -25.52
CA LYS A 267 9.46 7.19 -26.19
C LYS A 267 10.87 7.35 -26.72
N LYS A 268 11.88 6.91 -25.97
CA LYS A 268 13.29 6.91 -26.42
C LYS A 268 13.55 5.94 -27.57
N VAL A 269 12.97 4.74 -27.54
CA VAL A 269 13.06 3.77 -28.65
C VAL A 269 12.35 4.28 -29.90
N VAL A 270 11.19 4.94 -29.73
CA VAL A 270 10.48 5.61 -30.85
C VAL A 270 11.30 6.77 -31.40
N ALA A 271 11.88 7.63 -30.55
CA ALA A 271 12.74 8.73 -30.98
C ALA A 271 14.01 8.24 -31.69
N PHE A 272 14.60 7.13 -31.24
CA PHE A 272 15.72 6.46 -31.90
C PHE A 272 15.33 5.98 -33.30
N LYS A 273 14.17 5.31 -33.43
CA LYS A 273 13.63 4.89 -34.72
C LYS A 273 13.41 6.08 -35.65
N GLU A 274 12.73 7.14 -35.18
CA GLU A 274 12.44 8.34 -35.96
C GLU A 274 13.73 9.04 -36.42
N LYS A 275 14.77 9.09 -35.57
CA LYS A 275 16.06 9.66 -35.94
C LYS A 275 16.74 8.86 -37.04
N LEU A 276 16.75 7.53 -36.96
CA LEU A 276 17.30 6.66 -38.01
C LEU A 276 16.50 6.74 -39.31
N THR A 277 15.17 6.85 -39.23
CA THR A 277 14.31 7.09 -40.40
C THR A 277 14.59 8.46 -41.03
N SER A 278 14.83 9.51 -40.24
CA SER A 278 15.19 10.84 -40.76
C SER A 278 16.54 10.86 -41.50
N LEU A 279 17.45 9.94 -41.15
CA LEU A 279 18.72 9.72 -41.82
C LEU A 279 18.61 8.76 -43.03
N GLY A 280 17.40 8.27 -43.34
CA GLY A 280 17.15 7.32 -44.42
C GLY A 280 17.66 5.90 -44.12
N LYS A 281 17.98 5.57 -42.86
CA LYS A 281 18.64 4.33 -42.45
C LYS A 281 17.80 3.54 -41.45
N GLU A 282 16.51 3.37 -41.74
CA GLU A 282 15.57 2.62 -40.89
C GLU A 282 15.96 1.13 -40.75
N SER A 283 16.65 0.56 -41.74
CA SER A 283 17.17 -0.83 -41.68
C SER A 283 18.08 -1.08 -40.47
N LEU A 284 18.83 -0.08 -40.02
CA LEU A 284 19.70 -0.17 -38.85
C LEU A 284 18.93 -0.35 -37.54
N PHE A 285 17.71 0.18 -37.45
CA PHE A 285 16.85 -0.01 -36.28
C PHE A 285 16.49 -1.49 -36.12
N TRP A 286 16.10 -2.15 -37.22
CA TRP A 286 15.75 -3.57 -37.22
C TRP A 286 16.96 -4.47 -36.96
N LYS A 287 18.11 -4.09 -37.52
CA LYS A 287 19.38 -4.79 -37.29
C LYS A 287 19.84 -4.69 -35.84
N TRP A 288 19.67 -3.52 -35.22
CA TRP A 288 19.91 -3.32 -33.80
C TRP A 288 18.98 -4.18 -32.94
N THR A 289 17.67 -4.19 -33.20
CA THR A 289 16.74 -5.05 -32.44
C THR A 289 17.07 -6.53 -32.58
N GLU A 290 17.48 -6.98 -33.76
CA GLU A 290 17.90 -8.37 -34.02
C GLU A 290 19.12 -8.75 -33.18
N ILE A 291 20.17 -7.91 -33.16
CA ILE A 291 21.39 -8.15 -32.38
C ILE A 291 21.09 -8.20 -30.87
N VAL A 292 20.21 -7.32 -30.39
CA VAL A 292 19.82 -7.26 -28.99
C VAL A 292 18.98 -8.48 -28.59
N GLU A 293 18.08 -8.96 -29.45
CA GLU A 293 17.25 -10.14 -29.18
C GLU A 293 18.05 -11.46 -29.24
N GLU A 294 19.02 -11.56 -30.15
CA GLU A 294 19.86 -12.76 -30.31
C GLU A 294 20.72 -13.06 -29.07
N GLU A 295 21.20 -12.02 -28.41
CA GLU A 295 22.13 -12.15 -27.26
C GLU A 295 21.38 -12.16 -25.91
N ARG A 296 20.06 -12.00 -25.92
CA ARG A 296 19.22 -11.95 -24.71
C ARG A 296 19.04 -13.35 -24.10
N GLU A 297 19.16 -13.45 -22.78
CA GLU A 297 18.95 -14.73 -22.07
C GLU A 297 17.45 -15.09 -21.99
N ALA A 298 17.17 -16.36 -21.67
CA ALA A 298 15.79 -16.87 -21.54
C ALA A 298 14.98 -16.18 -20.43
N ASP A 299 15.65 -15.57 -19.44
CA ASP A 299 15.04 -14.78 -18.37
C ASP A 299 14.86 -13.28 -18.74
N GLY A 300 15.28 -12.89 -19.94
CA GLY A 300 15.17 -11.54 -20.47
C GLY A 300 16.28 -10.58 -20.05
N SER A 301 17.30 -11.05 -19.30
CA SER A 301 18.46 -10.28 -18.85
C SER A 301 19.70 -10.45 -19.76
N PHE A 302 20.75 -9.68 -19.51
CA PHE A 302 22.04 -9.77 -20.21
C PHE A 302 23.17 -9.99 -19.21
N SER A 303 24.04 -10.97 -19.46
CA SER A 303 25.29 -11.11 -18.71
C SER A 303 26.30 -10.01 -19.10
N PRO A 304 27.24 -9.62 -18.21
CA PRO A 304 28.22 -8.56 -18.49
C PRO A 304 29.04 -8.80 -19.78
N GLU A 305 29.44 -10.05 -20.03
CA GLU A 305 30.19 -10.43 -21.24
C GLU A 305 29.35 -10.27 -22.53
N ARG A 306 28.03 -10.55 -22.46
CA ARG A 306 27.14 -10.36 -23.61
C ARG A 306 26.79 -8.90 -23.85
N GLN A 307 26.74 -8.07 -22.81
CA GLN A 307 26.55 -6.63 -22.97
C GLN A 307 27.70 -6.00 -23.77
N GLU A 308 28.93 -6.38 -23.47
CA GLU A 308 30.12 -5.91 -24.20
C GLU A 308 30.12 -6.41 -25.66
N LYS A 309 29.72 -7.67 -25.88
CA LYS A 309 29.59 -8.26 -27.21
C LYS A 309 28.50 -7.59 -28.06
N VAL A 310 27.35 -7.27 -27.47
CA VAL A 310 26.25 -6.52 -28.12
C VAL A 310 26.72 -5.12 -28.49
N ALA A 311 27.38 -4.40 -27.57
CA ALA A 311 27.88 -3.05 -27.82
C ALA A 311 28.86 -3.02 -29.01
N MET A 312 29.86 -3.91 -29.03
CA MET A 312 30.81 -3.99 -30.15
C MET A 312 30.14 -4.31 -31.49
N ARG A 313 29.17 -5.24 -31.48
CA ARG A 313 28.50 -5.69 -32.71
C ARG A 313 27.56 -4.62 -33.27
N VAL A 314 26.84 -3.89 -32.40
CA VAL A 314 26.01 -2.74 -32.78
C VAL A 314 26.88 -1.60 -33.31
N GLN A 315 27.98 -1.26 -32.64
CA GLN A 315 28.87 -0.20 -33.09
C GLN A 315 29.44 -0.48 -34.47
N LYS A 316 29.94 -1.71 -34.69
CA LYS A 316 30.47 -2.14 -35.98
C LYS A 316 29.43 -2.04 -37.11
N GLU A 317 28.21 -2.52 -36.87
CA GLU A 317 27.13 -2.51 -37.87
C GLU A 317 26.70 -1.07 -38.24
N PHE A 318 26.70 -0.16 -37.27
CA PHE A 318 26.37 1.25 -37.49
C PHE A 318 27.49 1.99 -38.22
N GLU A 319 28.76 1.74 -37.87
CA GLU A 319 29.94 2.28 -38.55
C GLU A 319 30.04 1.83 -40.01
N GLU A 320 29.79 0.54 -40.29
CA GLU A 320 29.76 -0.01 -41.66
C GLU A 320 28.70 0.66 -42.55
N ASN A 321 27.63 1.16 -41.93
CA ASN A 321 26.58 1.91 -42.60
C ASN A 321 26.78 3.43 -42.51
N GLY A 322 27.92 3.92 -42.03
CA GLY A 322 28.27 5.34 -41.94
C GLY A 322 27.37 6.14 -41.00
N VAL A 323 27.02 5.58 -39.85
CA VAL A 323 26.30 6.24 -38.75
C VAL A 323 27.09 6.06 -37.46
N ASP A 324 27.39 7.15 -36.76
CA ASP A 324 27.96 7.06 -35.42
C ASP A 324 26.83 6.76 -34.41
N PHE A 325 26.86 5.55 -33.84
CA PHE A 325 25.86 5.09 -32.87
C PHE A 325 25.84 5.98 -31.62
N ASP A 326 27.01 6.38 -31.11
CA ASP A 326 27.13 7.20 -29.90
C ASP A 326 26.60 8.61 -30.13
N GLU A 327 26.81 9.17 -31.32
CA GLU A 327 26.26 10.47 -31.70
C GLU A 327 24.73 10.44 -31.79
N VAL A 328 24.16 9.39 -32.38
CA VAL A 328 22.71 9.20 -32.46
C VAL A 328 22.11 9.06 -31.06
N ILE A 329 22.72 8.28 -30.18
CA ILE A 329 22.28 8.08 -28.79
C ILE A 329 22.39 9.36 -27.97
N LYS A 330 23.47 10.12 -28.10
CA LYS A 330 23.62 11.43 -27.45
C LYS A 330 22.57 12.43 -27.92
N SER A 331 22.21 12.40 -29.21
CA SER A 331 21.22 13.33 -29.79
C SER A 331 19.79 13.14 -29.25
N ILE A 332 19.46 11.94 -28.75
CA ILE A 332 18.14 11.62 -28.16
C ILE A 332 18.14 11.66 -26.61
N GLY A 333 19.21 12.20 -26.00
CA GLY A 333 19.34 12.31 -24.54
C GLY A 333 19.69 11.00 -23.84
N GLY A 334 20.35 10.08 -24.55
CA GLY A 334 20.78 8.76 -24.06
C GLY A 334 19.65 7.73 -24.01
N MET A 335 19.96 6.47 -24.36
CA MET A 335 19.18 5.33 -23.91
C MET A 335 19.68 4.97 -22.50
N GLY A 336 18.78 4.75 -21.52
CA GLY A 336 19.18 4.37 -20.15
C GLY A 336 19.79 2.97 -20.08
N GLU A 337 19.35 2.11 -19.17
CA GLU A 337 19.72 0.68 -19.08
C GLU A 337 19.27 -0.18 -20.29
N VAL A 338 19.30 0.37 -21.50
CA VAL A 338 19.27 -0.42 -22.71
C VAL A 338 20.71 -0.88 -22.93
N PRO A 339 20.97 -2.19 -23.02
CA PRO A 339 22.31 -2.75 -22.96
C PRO A 339 23.01 -2.50 -24.29
N VAL A 340 23.59 -1.31 -24.44
CA VAL A 340 24.36 -0.96 -25.63
C VAL A 340 25.61 -0.15 -25.32
N VAL A 341 25.79 0.29 -24.07
CA VAL A 341 26.99 1.04 -23.66
C VAL A 341 27.60 0.34 -22.46
N PRO A 342 28.88 -0.05 -22.49
CA PRO A 342 29.56 -0.47 -21.27
C PRO A 342 29.49 0.69 -20.29
N SER A 343 29.04 0.42 -19.06
CA SER A 343 29.04 1.39 -17.98
C SER A 343 30.47 1.89 -17.79
N THR A 344 30.76 3.08 -18.32
CA THR A 344 32.01 3.78 -17.98
C THR A 344 31.84 4.21 -16.53
N GLY A 345 32.78 3.76 -15.70
CA GLY A 345 32.76 3.94 -14.25
C GLY A 345 32.93 5.37 -13.78
#